data_AF-A0A356UE46-F1
#
_entry.id   AF-A0A356UE46-F1
#
_cell.length_a   1.000
_cell.length_b   1.000
_cell.length_c   1.000
_cell.angle_alpha   90.00
_cell.angle_beta   90.00
_cell.angle_gamma   90.00
#
_symmetry.space_group_name_H-M   'P 1'
#
loop_
_entity.id
_entity.type
_entity.pdbx_description
1 polymer ?
#
loop_
_entity_poly.entity_id
_entity_poly.type
_entity_poly.pdbx_seq_one_letter_code
_entity_poly.pdbx_strand_id
1 'polypeptide(L)'
;NDFLQGKYHNWQREGLAFKNIWDKDAIILPEKINGKYVVYHRIEPSMWVTYCKEIKFPLKDKHAIILGPRPGRMWDSLKIGAGAQPLKTKYGWLLIYHGVDHNYVYRLGVILVDLNNPQKVIYRSPNPILEPEEDYEIGLSGSWV
;
A
#
# COMPACT_ATOMS: atom_id res chain seq x y z
N ASN A 1 -24.71 6.05 -10.30
CA ASN A 1 -23.30 6.38 -10.02
C ASN A 1 -23.31 7.31 -8.82
N ASP A 2 -23.44 6.74 -7.63
CA ASP A 2 -23.79 7.47 -6.40
C ASP A 2 -22.71 8.47 -5.99
N PHE A 3 -21.43 8.12 -6.22
CA PHE A 3 -20.29 9.00 -5.97
C PHE A 3 -20.38 10.30 -6.79
N LEU A 4 -20.52 10.20 -8.12
CA LEU A 4 -20.61 11.39 -8.99
C LEU A 4 -21.89 12.20 -8.76
N GLN A 5 -22.91 11.61 -8.15
CA GLN A 5 -24.17 12.27 -7.80
C GLN A 5 -24.16 12.85 -6.38
N GLY A 6 -23.04 12.78 -5.65
CA GLY A 6 -22.92 13.30 -4.29
C GLY A 6 -23.72 12.52 -3.23
N LYS A 7 -24.14 11.28 -3.54
CA LYS A 7 -24.91 10.43 -2.64
C LYS A 7 -24.00 9.67 -1.66
N TYR A 8 -23.16 10.40 -0.93
CA TYR A 8 -22.17 9.81 -0.01
C TYR A 8 -22.80 9.06 1.18
N HIS A 9 -24.11 9.22 1.42
CA HIS A 9 -24.87 8.50 2.44
C HIS A 9 -25.28 7.08 2.02
N ASN A 10 -25.25 6.75 0.72
CA ASN A 10 -25.63 5.43 0.20
C ASN A 10 -24.52 4.38 0.34
N TRP A 11 -23.64 4.52 1.34
CA TRP A 11 -22.58 3.54 1.56
C TRP A 11 -23.15 2.28 2.22
N GLN A 12 -22.59 1.13 1.85
CA GLN A 12 -22.92 -0.17 2.43
C GLN A 12 -21.66 -0.79 3.02
N ARG A 13 -21.80 -1.43 4.18
CA ARG A 13 -20.69 -2.13 4.84
C ARG A 13 -20.63 -3.59 4.38
N GLU A 14 -19.61 -3.92 3.59
CA GLU A 14 -19.38 -5.29 3.11
C GLU A 14 -18.66 -6.21 4.12
N GLY A 15 -18.23 -5.65 5.27
CA GLY A 15 -17.50 -6.39 6.30
C GLY A 15 -15.98 -6.25 6.20
N LEU A 16 -15.26 -7.23 6.74
CA LEU A 16 -13.78 -7.23 6.73
C LEU A 16 -13.26 -7.72 5.38
N ALA A 17 -12.30 -6.99 4.80
CA ALA A 17 -11.67 -7.37 3.54
C ALA A 17 -10.92 -8.71 3.64
N PHE A 18 -10.22 -8.93 4.75
CA PHE A 18 -9.53 -10.17 5.08
C PHE A 18 -9.99 -10.65 6.47
N LYS A 19 -10.14 -11.96 6.66
CA LYS A 19 -10.48 -12.57 7.95
C LYS A 19 -9.32 -13.43 8.43
N ASN A 20 -9.10 -13.45 9.74
CA ASN A 20 -8.06 -14.24 10.41
C ASN A 20 -6.63 -13.87 9.99
N ILE A 21 -6.44 -12.66 9.47
CA ILE A 21 -5.15 -12.10 9.08
C ILE A 21 -5.06 -10.71 9.71
N TRP A 22 -3.93 -10.42 10.38
CA TRP A 22 -3.61 -9.07 10.85
C TRP A 22 -3.13 -8.24 9.66
N ASP A 23 -4.03 -7.41 9.15
CA ASP A 23 -3.84 -6.71 7.88
C ASP A 23 -4.21 -5.22 7.97
N LYS A 24 -3.55 -4.40 7.17
CA LYS A 24 -3.85 -2.97 6.98
C LYS A 24 -3.27 -2.49 5.65
N ASP A 25 -3.35 -1.19 5.38
CA ASP A 25 -2.75 -0.54 4.21
C ASP A 25 -3.23 -1.15 2.88
N ALA A 26 -4.50 -1.58 2.85
CA ALA A 26 -5.10 -2.19 1.68
C ALA A 26 -5.52 -1.12 0.66
N ILE A 27 -5.14 -1.32 -0.59
CA ILE A 27 -5.49 -0.49 -1.75
C ILE A 27 -5.87 -1.38 -2.93
N ILE A 28 -6.84 -0.93 -3.73
CA ILE A 28 -7.30 -1.65 -4.92
C ILE A 28 -6.84 -0.86 -6.14
N LEU A 29 -6.23 -1.50 -7.14
CA LEU A 29 -5.91 -0.81 -8.40
C LEU A 29 -7.19 -0.27 -9.05
N PRO A 30 -7.15 0.92 -9.67
CA PRO A 30 -8.33 1.57 -10.24
C PRO A 30 -8.84 0.87 -11.51
N GLU A 31 -8.14 -0.15 -12.01
CA GLU A 31 -8.56 -0.98 -13.15
C GLU A 31 -8.19 -2.45 -12.94
N LYS A 32 -8.89 -3.34 -13.66
CA LYS A 32 -8.54 -4.75 -13.70
C LYS A 32 -7.30 -4.97 -14.57
N ILE A 33 -6.40 -5.85 -14.12
CA ILE A 33 -5.26 -6.32 -14.91
C ILE A 33 -5.51 -7.77 -15.30
N ASN A 34 -5.47 -8.07 -16.60
CA ASN A 34 -5.76 -9.41 -17.15
C ASN A 34 -7.10 -9.99 -16.64
N GLY A 35 -8.13 -9.14 -16.57
CA GLY A 35 -9.48 -9.51 -16.12
C GLY A 35 -9.65 -9.73 -14.61
N LYS A 36 -8.62 -9.46 -13.79
CA LYS A 36 -8.66 -9.60 -12.33
C LYS A 36 -8.52 -8.24 -11.65
N TYR A 37 -9.23 -8.05 -10.54
CA TYR A 37 -8.90 -7.01 -9.58
C TYR A 37 -7.56 -7.34 -8.92
N VAL A 38 -6.85 -6.29 -8.53
CA VAL A 38 -5.54 -6.37 -7.88
C VAL A 38 -5.64 -5.56 -6.61
N VAL A 39 -5.35 -6.20 -5.48
CA VAL A 39 -5.39 -5.59 -4.17
C VAL A 39 -3.99 -5.68 -3.58
N TYR A 40 -3.36 -4.54 -3.33
CA TYR A 40 -2.18 -4.52 -2.45
C TYR A 40 -2.66 -4.36 -1.03
N HIS A 41 -1.96 -5.00 -0.10
CA HIS A 41 -2.30 -4.98 1.31
C HIS A 41 -1.04 -5.35 2.13
N ARG A 42 -1.15 -5.40 3.46
CA ARG A 42 0.02 -5.48 4.32
C ARG A 42 -0.23 -6.43 5.47
N ILE A 43 0.27 -7.65 5.30
CA ILE A 43 0.58 -8.57 6.39
C ILE A 43 2.00 -8.25 6.87
N GLU A 44 2.11 -7.65 8.06
CA GLU A 44 3.37 -7.13 8.61
C GLU A 44 4.48 -8.19 8.56
N PRO A 45 5.70 -7.86 8.09
CA PRO A 45 6.23 -6.53 7.80
C PRO A 45 6.22 -6.10 6.32
N SER A 46 5.62 -6.91 5.45
CA SER A 46 5.78 -6.81 4.00
C SER A 46 4.53 -6.29 3.30
N MET A 47 4.71 -5.76 2.09
CA MET A 47 3.61 -5.50 1.15
C MET A 47 3.29 -6.78 0.37
N TRP A 48 2.00 -7.07 0.25
CA TRP A 48 1.45 -8.24 -0.42
C TRP A 48 0.52 -7.81 -1.55
N VAL A 49 0.29 -8.73 -2.49
CA VAL A 49 -0.69 -8.60 -3.56
C VAL A 49 -1.63 -9.79 -3.57
N THR A 50 -2.91 -9.51 -3.81
CA THR A 50 -3.97 -10.49 -4.04
C THR A 50 -4.65 -10.19 -5.36
N TYR A 51 -4.86 -11.24 -6.16
CA TYR A 51 -5.61 -11.16 -7.40
C TYR A 51 -6.94 -11.88 -7.25
N CYS A 52 -8.04 -11.20 -7.55
CA CYS A 52 -9.39 -11.78 -7.46
C CYS A 52 -10.22 -11.44 -8.70
N LYS A 53 -11.11 -12.34 -9.12
CA LYS A 53 -11.99 -12.10 -10.28
C LYS A 53 -13.11 -11.11 -9.96
N GLU A 54 -13.52 -11.10 -8.70
CA GLU A 54 -14.61 -10.31 -8.14
C GLU A 54 -14.22 -9.79 -6.76
N ILE A 55 -14.69 -8.59 -6.41
CA ILE A 55 -14.55 -8.04 -5.06
C ILE A 55 -15.74 -8.53 -4.24
N LYS A 56 -15.55 -9.64 -3.53
CA LYS A 56 -16.52 -10.19 -2.58
C LYS A 56 -15.82 -10.50 -1.28
N PHE A 57 -16.21 -9.80 -0.22
CA PHE A 57 -15.52 -9.89 1.05
C PHE A 57 -16.06 -11.03 1.94
N PRO A 58 -15.21 -11.71 2.73
CA PRO A 58 -13.75 -11.55 2.74
C PRO A 58 -13.09 -12.15 1.50
N LEU A 59 -12.01 -11.53 1.04
CA LEU A 59 -11.14 -12.09 0.01
C LEU A 59 -10.45 -13.35 0.56
N LYS A 60 -10.46 -14.42 -0.25
CA LYS A 60 -9.90 -15.74 0.12
C LYS A 60 -8.81 -16.20 -0.85
N ASP A 61 -8.56 -15.41 -1.89
CA ASP A 61 -7.56 -15.70 -2.89
C ASP A 61 -6.15 -15.67 -2.29
N LYS A 62 -5.22 -16.37 -2.94
CA LYS A 62 -3.83 -16.44 -2.48
C LYS A 62 -3.19 -15.04 -2.45
N HIS A 63 -2.43 -14.80 -1.39
CA HIS A 63 -1.60 -13.61 -1.23
C HIS A 63 -0.16 -13.95 -1.64
N ALA A 64 0.55 -13.00 -2.25
CA ALA A 64 1.98 -13.11 -2.52
C ALA A 64 2.72 -11.85 -2.05
N ILE A 65 3.90 -12.02 -1.45
CA ILE A 65 4.77 -10.89 -1.12
C ILE A 65 5.24 -10.24 -2.42
N ILE A 66 5.12 -8.92 -2.50
CA ILE A 66 5.71 -8.12 -3.59
C ILE A 66 7.00 -7.43 -3.16
N LEU A 67 7.07 -7.05 -1.88
CA LEU A 67 8.14 -6.25 -1.35
C LEU A 67 8.22 -6.47 0.15
N GLY A 68 9.44 -6.61 0.67
CA GLY A 68 9.73 -6.62 2.10
C GLY A 68 10.57 -5.42 2.54
N PRO A 69 10.73 -5.23 3.86
CA PRO A 69 11.68 -4.27 4.42
C PRO A 69 13.10 -4.56 3.93
N ARG A 70 13.95 -3.53 3.82
CA ARG A 70 15.35 -3.71 3.43
C ARG A 70 16.24 -3.86 4.67
N PRO A 71 17.17 -4.83 4.69
CA PRO A 71 18.02 -5.05 5.85
C PRO A 71 18.97 -3.86 6.09
N GLY A 72 19.55 -3.82 7.29
CA GLY A 72 20.51 -2.78 7.68
C GLY A 72 19.82 -1.52 8.23
N ARG A 73 20.50 -0.39 8.14
CA ARG A 73 20.01 0.92 8.62
C ARG A 73 19.28 1.70 7.51
N MET A 74 18.55 1.00 6.66
CA MET A 74 17.72 1.66 5.64
C MET A 74 16.50 2.28 6.29
N TRP A 75 15.96 3.32 5.66
CA TRP A 75 14.79 4.05 6.18
C TRP A 75 13.50 3.22 6.21
N ASP A 76 13.47 2.07 5.54
CA ASP A 76 12.34 1.15 5.45
C ASP A 76 12.71 -0.26 5.90
N SER A 77 13.49 -0.35 6.98
CA SER A 77 14.08 -1.60 7.49
C SER A 77 13.20 -2.40 8.45
N LEU A 78 12.25 -1.77 9.14
CA LEU A 78 11.39 -2.42 10.11
C LEU A 78 10.12 -2.98 9.45
N LYS A 79 9.36 -2.12 8.77
CA LYS A 79 8.12 -2.49 8.07
C LYS A 79 7.81 -1.53 6.94
N ILE A 80 7.05 -2.01 5.96
CA ILE A 80 6.56 -1.23 4.83
C ILE A 80 5.07 -1.47 4.58
N GLY A 81 4.40 -0.52 3.95
CA GLY A 81 2.99 -0.62 3.59
C GLY A 81 2.63 0.34 2.47
N ALA A 82 1.53 0.06 1.75
CA ALA A 82 1.01 0.99 0.76
C ALA A 82 0.57 2.30 1.44
N GLY A 83 0.61 3.40 0.70
CA GLY A 83 0.10 4.69 1.15
C GLY A 83 -1.02 5.18 0.24
N ALA A 84 -0.63 5.95 -0.77
CA ALA A 84 -1.58 6.57 -1.69
C ALA A 84 -2.13 5.58 -2.73
N GLN A 85 -3.24 5.97 -3.37
CA GLN A 85 -3.79 5.23 -4.50
C GLN A 85 -2.78 5.16 -5.66
N PRO A 86 -2.56 3.99 -6.30
CA PRO A 86 -1.57 3.85 -7.36
C PRO A 86 -1.91 4.67 -8.59
N LEU A 87 -0.89 5.29 -9.18
CA LEU A 87 -1.01 6.12 -10.38
C LEU A 87 -0.50 5.35 -11.59
N LYS A 88 -1.34 5.24 -12.62
CA LYS A 88 -0.93 4.63 -13.90
C LYS A 88 -0.01 5.60 -14.66
N THR A 89 1.15 5.13 -15.08
CA THR A 89 2.10 5.92 -15.87
C THR A 89 2.59 5.11 -17.08
N LYS A 90 3.28 5.76 -18.03
CA LYS A 90 3.95 5.05 -19.13
C LYS A 90 5.11 4.14 -18.68
N TYR A 91 5.54 4.25 -17.42
CA TYR A 91 6.65 3.47 -16.86
C TYR A 91 6.20 2.31 -15.96
N GLY A 92 4.90 2.20 -15.68
CA GLY A 92 4.37 1.30 -14.65
C GLY A 92 3.30 1.94 -13.80
N TRP A 93 2.79 1.17 -12.84
CA TRP A 93 2.02 1.71 -11.72
C TRP A 93 2.98 2.30 -10.70
N LEU A 94 2.85 3.60 -10.46
CA LEU A 94 3.58 4.32 -9.42
C LEU A 94 2.82 4.19 -8.11
N LEU A 95 3.46 3.59 -7.11
CA LEU A 95 2.94 3.49 -5.75
C LEU A 95 3.81 4.34 -4.83
N ILE A 96 3.18 5.24 -4.08
CA ILE A 96 3.81 5.87 -2.92
C ILE A 96 3.57 4.94 -1.74
N TYR A 97 4.65 4.45 -1.15
CA TYR A 97 4.62 3.53 -0.01
C TYR A 97 5.31 4.18 1.18
N HIS A 98 4.89 3.81 2.39
CA HIS A 98 5.59 4.21 3.59
C HIS A 98 6.59 3.13 4.02
N GLY A 99 7.69 3.57 4.60
CA GLY A 99 8.68 2.73 5.23
C GLY A 99 9.00 3.24 6.62
N VAL A 100 9.28 2.31 7.52
CA VAL A 100 9.58 2.57 8.92
C VAL A 100 10.92 1.94 9.22
N ASP A 101 11.79 2.68 9.90
CA ASP A 101 13.06 2.16 10.42
C ASP A 101 12.92 1.65 11.86
N HIS A 102 14.02 1.16 12.44
CA HIS A 102 14.02 0.67 13.82
C HIS A 102 13.92 1.77 14.89
N ASN A 103 14.03 3.05 14.49
CA ASN A 103 13.74 4.20 15.35
C ASN A 103 12.26 4.63 15.24
N TYR A 104 11.44 3.84 14.55
CA TYR A 104 10.02 4.10 14.30
C TYR A 104 9.74 5.37 13.49
N VAL A 105 10.72 5.88 12.74
CA VAL A 105 10.52 7.05 11.88
C VAL A 105 9.87 6.61 10.58
N TYR A 106 8.67 7.14 10.30
CA TYR A 106 7.96 6.93 9.05
C TYR A 106 8.48 7.88 7.97
N ARG A 107 8.78 7.34 6.78
CA ARG A 107 9.10 8.12 5.58
C ARG A 107 8.35 7.58 4.38
N LEU A 108 8.23 8.36 3.32
CA LEU A 108 7.63 7.92 2.07
C LEU A 108 8.70 7.62 1.03
N GLY A 109 8.48 6.57 0.24
CA GLY A 109 9.24 6.29 -0.97
C GLY A 109 8.31 5.93 -2.10
N VAL A 110 8.90 5.54 -3.23
CA VAL A 110 8.14 5.12 -4.40
C VAL A 110 8.60 3.76 -4.90
N ILE A 111 7.64 2.98 -5.38
CA ILE A 111 7.91 1.84 -6.25
C ILE A 111 7.18 2.00 -7.58
N LEU A 112 7.79 1.49 -8.65
CA LEU A 112 7.11 1.24 -9.91
C LEU A 112 6.95 -0.26 -10.07
N VAL A 113 5.74 -0.70 -10.38
CA VAL A 113 5.44 -2.09 -10.74
C VAL A 113 4.93 -2.16 -12.18
N ASP A 114 5.13 -3.31 -12.82
CA ASP A 114 4.76 -3.52 -14.22
C ASP A 114 3.24 -3.37 -14.44
N LEU A 115 2.85 -2.73 -15.55
CA LEU A 115 1.45 -2.49 -15.89
C LEU A 115 0.64 -3.77 -16.05
N ASN A 116 1.26 -4.82 -16.59
CA ASN A 116 0.61 -6.09 -16.91
C ASN A 116 0.92 -7.18 -15.87
N ASN A 117 1.99 -7.01 -15.10
CA ASN A 117 2.34 -7.88 -13.98
C ASN A 117 2.59 -7.06 -12.69
N PRO A 118 1.53 -6.70 -11.95
CA PRO A 118 1.62 -5.85 -10.76
C PRO A 118 2.44 -6.45 -9.58
N GLN A 119 2.84 -7.73 -9.67
CA GLN A 119 3.76 -8.36 -8.71
C GLN A 119 5.23 -8.06 -9.04
N LYS A 120 5.54 -7.65 -10.27
CA LYS A 120 6.90 -7.35 -10.72
C LYS A 120 7.26 -5.91 -10.39
N VAL A 121 8.09 -5.72 -9.39
CA VAL A 121 8.72 -4.43 -9.08
C VAL A 121 9.79 -4.12 -10.13
N ILE A 122 9.63 -3.00 -10.83
CA ILE A 122 10.56 -2.48 -11.84
C ILE A 122 11.57 -1.54 -11.19
N TYR A 123 11.12 -0.74 -10.22
CA TYR A 123 11.95 0.23 -9.51
C TYR A 123 11.46 0.40 -8.08
N ARG A 124 12.40 0.66 -7.18
CA ARG A 124 12.16 1.10 -5.80
C ARG A 124 13.14 2.23 -5.50
N SER A 125 12.67 3.35 -4.95
CA SER A 125 13.54 4.46 -4.62
C SER A 125 14.61 4.06 -3.59
N PRO A 126 15.89 4.40 -3.80
CA PRO A 126 16.93 4.11 -2.82
C PRO A 126 16.69 4.93 -1.54
N ASN A 127 16.33 6.20 -1.71
CA ASN A 127 16.11 7.19 -0.66
C ASN A 127 14.61 7.50 -0.50
N PRO A 128 14.19 8.06 0.65
CA PRO A 128 12.84 8.58 0.80
C PRO A 128 12.61 9.76 -0.15
N ILE A 129 11.35 9.99 -0.51
CA ILE A 129 10.89 11.17 -1.26
C ILE A 129 10.23 12.22 -0.35
N LEU A 130 9.93 11.84 0.89
CA LEU A 130 9.42 12.70 1.96
C LEU A 130 9.83 12.09 3.30
N GLU A 131 10.31 12.91 4.21
CA GLU A 131 10.61 12.51 5.59
C GLU A 131 10.19 13.60 6.57
N PRO A 132 10.03 13.29 7.87
CA PRO A 132 9.70 14.28 8.87
C PRO A 132 10.85 15.27 9.03
N GLU A 133 10.62 16.52 8.67
CA GLU A 133 11.59 17.61 8.78
C GLU A 133 11.06 18.76 9.65
N GLU A 134 9.75 18.97 9.63
CA GLU A 134 9.11 20.06 10.36
C GLU A 134 8.65 19.63 11.76
N ASP A 135 8.56 20.57 12.70
CA ASP A 135 8.18 20.31 14.10
C ASP A 135 6.85 19.54 14.22
N TYR A 136 5.90 19.80 13.31
CA TYR A 136 4.59 19.14 13.29
C TYR A 136 4.63 17.70 12.73
N GLU A 137 5.73 17.30 12.08
CA GLU A 137 5.94 15.95 11.55
C GLU A 137 6.80 15.10 12.49
N ILE A 138 7.83 15.71 13.09
CA ILE A 138 8.71 15.06 14.08
C ILE A 138 7.94 14.82 15.39
N GLY A 139 7.03 15.74 15.71
CA GLY A 139 6.28 15.75 16.95
C GLY A 139 7.09 16.30 18.12
N LEU A 140 6.38 16.68 19.18
CA LEU A 140 7.02 17.12 20.42
C LEU A 140 7.61 15.92 21.16
N SER A 141 8.74 16.11 21.85
CA SER A 141 9.35 15.09 22.70
C SER A 141 8.33 14.46 23.66
N GLY A 142 8.17 13.14 23.59
CA GLY A 142 7.20 12.38 24.39
C GLY A 142 5.79 12.28 23.81
N SER A 143 5.55 12.86 22.63
CA SER A 143 4.31 12.67 21.87
C SER A 143 4.42 11.46 20.97
N TRP A 144 3.34 10.69 20.89
CA TRP A 144 3.17 9.66 19.87
C TRP A 144 2.41 10.29 18.70
N VAL A 145 3.13 10.62 17.63
CA VAL A 145 2.55 10.88 16.30
C VAL A 145 2.49 9.58 15.52
#